data_AF-A0A3D4ADA6-F1
#
_entry.id   AF-A0A3D4ADA6-F1
#
_cell.length_a   1.000
_cell.length_b   1.000
_cell.length_c   1.000
_cell.angle_alpha   90.00
_cell.angle_beta   90.00
_cell.angle_gamma   90.00
#
_symmetry.space_group_name_H-M   'P 1'
#
loop_
_entity.id
_entity.type
_entity.pdbx_description
1 polymer ?
#
loop_
_entity_poly.entity_id
_entity_poly.type
_entity_poly.pdbx_seq_one_letter_code
_entity_poly.pdbx_strand_id
1 'polypeptide(L)'
;MQFAIVDLVHRAGRFILIVLEIVILSALILAARCANYQDVFVAGNVYFTDADCYARMTRVRMCEQHPGLIVRHHDFENYPHGTTPHTTAPLDYLILTLSILLKPFTAHAIDLAGALISPLLALLGGWFLWWWSRLMKFRYRWAMLILYAISPILVHGTELGRPDHQSLSILLVTIAICAEWTLQSGSSRKPDAIRDSR
;
A
#
# COMPACT_ATOMS: atom_id res chain seq x y z
N MET A 1 18.55 -41.70 -4.32
CA MET A 1 18.06 -40.83 -5.42
C MET A 1 16.55 -40.61 -5.38
N GLN A 2 15.73 -41.64 -5.17
CA GLN A 2 14.25 -41.52 -5.16
C GLN A 2 13.70 -40.51 -4.12
N PHE A 3 14.27 -40.45 -2.91
CA PHE A 3 13.88 -39.48 -1.87
C PHE A 3 14.19 -38.02 -2.23
N ALA A 4 15.31 -37.75 -2.91
CA ALA A 4 15.70 -36.40 -3.31
C ALA A 4 14.79 -35.82 -4.41
N ILE A 5 14.27 -36.69 -5.29
CA ILE A 5 13.33 -36.30 -6.36
C ILE A 5 11.96 -35.95 -5.75
N VAL A 6 11.48 -36.72 -4.78
CA VAL A 6 10.21 -36.44 -4.08
C VAL A 6 10.27 -35.12 -3.32
N ASP A 7 11.36 -34.84 -2.61
CA ASP A 7 11.57 -33.56 -1.91
C ASP A 7 11.63 -32.37 -2.87
N LEU A 8 12.27 -32.54 -4.03
CA LEU A 8 12.34 -31.51 -5.06
C LEU A 8 10.96 -31.20 -5.64
N VAL A 9 10.17 -32.24 -5.98
CA VAL A 9 8.81 -32.09 -6.49
C VAL A 9 7.90 -31.43 -5.45
N HIS A 10 8.03 -31.79 -4.17
CA HIS A 10 7.24 -31.17 -3.11
C HIS A 10 7.62 -29.70 -2.88
N ARG A 11 8.91 -29.35 -2.96
CA ARG A 11 9.37 -27.94 -2.88
C ARG A 11 8.88 -27.13 -4.08
N ALA A 12 8.96 -27.68 -5.28
CA ALA A 12 8.46 -27.05 -6.50
C ALA A 12 6.94 -26.82 -6.42
N GLY A 13 6.17 -27.83 -6.00
CA GLY A 13 4.72 -27.69 -5.81
C GLY A 13 4.34 -26.61 -4.79
N ARG A 14 5.03 -26.55 -3.64
CA ARG A 14 4.83 -25.49 -2.64
C ARG A 14 5.17 -24.10 -3.18
N PHE A 15 6.23 -23.99 -3.96
CA PHE A 15 6.62 -22.73 -4.59
C PHE A 15 5.57 -22.26 -5.59
N ILE A 16 5.09 -23.15 -6.47
CA ILE A 16 4.03 -22.85 -7.43
C ILE A 16 2.77 -22.36 -6.72
N LEU A 17 2.36 -23.05 -5.64
CA LEU A 17 1.22 -22.61 -4.85
C LEU A 17 1.43 -21.21 -4.27
N ILE A 18 2.60 -20.92 -3.68
CA ILE A 18 2.94 -19.59 -3.16
C ILE A 18 2.82 -18.52 -4.23
N VAL A 19 3.39 -18.77 -5.42
CA VAL A 19 3.32 -17.84 -6.55
C VAL A 19 1.87 -17.62 -6.97
N LEU A 20 1.09 -18.69 -7.11
CA LEU A 20 -0.31 -18.61 -7.47
C LEU A 20 -1.12 -17.79 -6.45
N GLU A 21 -0.90 -18.01 -5.15
CA GLU A 21 -1.59 -17.22 -4.13
C GLU A 21 -1.28 -15.72 -4.24
N ILE A 22 -0.01 -15.36 -4.41
CA ILE A 22 0.41 -13.96 -4.56
C ILE A 22 -0.19 -13.37 -5.82
N VAL A 23 -0.15 -14.09 -6.94
CA VAL A 23 -0.69 -13.63 -8.23
C VAL A 23 -2.18 -13.38 -8.13
N ILE A 24 -2.99 -14.30 -7.59
CA ILE A 24 -4.45 -14.06 -7.51
C ILE A 24 -4.75 -12.90 -6.54
N LEU A 25 -4.01 -12.80 -5.43
CA LEU A 25 -4.21 -11.70 -4.48
C LEU A 25 -3.87 -10.35 -5.12
N SER A 26 -2.72 -10.25 -5.79
CA SER A 26 -2.32 -9.05 -6.52
C SER A 26 -3.32 -8.70 -7.62
N ALA A 27 -3.80 -9.68 -8.37
CA ALA A 27 -4.80 -9.48 -9.40
C ALA A 27 -6.11 -8.94 -8.81
N LEU A 28 -6.60 -9.49 -7.70
CA LEU A 28 -7.82 -9.01 -7.03
C LEU A 28 -7.67 -7.57 -6.53
N ILE A 29 -6.54 -7.26 -5.88
CA ILE A 29 -6.26 -5.90 -5.38
C ILE A 29 -6.22 -4.92 -6.55
N LEU A 30 -5.44 -5.19 -7.59
CA LEU A 30 -5.28 -4.30 -8.73
C LEU A 30 -6.57 -4.16 -9.54
N ALA A 31 -7.29 -5.26 -9.80
CA ALA A 31 -8.55 -5.20 -10.53
C ALA A 31 -9.57 -4.31 -9.82
N ALA A 32 -9.66 -4.39 -8.50
CA ALA A 32 -10.58 -3.56 -7.73
C ALA A 32 -10.15 -2.09 -7.67
N ARG A 33 -8.85 -1.79 -7.45
CA ARG A 33 -8.34 -0.40 -7.32
C ARG A 33 -8.20 0.33 -8.65
N CYS A 34 -8.02 -0.39 -9.75
CA CYS A 34 -7.85 0.17 -11.08
C CYS A 34 -9.13 0.11 -11.93
N ALA A 35 -10.28 -0.15 -11.31
CA ALA A 35 -11.56 -0.21 -12.01
C ALA A 35 -11.93 1.11 -12.71
N ASN A 36 -11.47 2.25 -12.18
CA ASN A 36 -11.62 3.60 -12.72
C ASN A 36 -10.50 4.01 -13.71
N TYR A 37 -9.78 3.05 -14.30
CA TYR A 37 -8.65 3.34 -15.20
C TYR A 37 -8.98 4.35 -16.31
N GLN A 38 -10.17 4.22 -16.90
CA GLN A 38 -10.63 5.09 -17.99
C GLN A 38 -10.89 6.53 -17.54
N ASP A 39 -11.18 6.75 -16.26
CA ASP A 39 -11.41 8.08 -15.69
C ASP A 39 -10.08 8.76 -15.31
N VAL A 40 -9.08 7.95 -14.95
CA VAL A 40 -7.76 8.44 -14.54
C VAL A 40 -6.86 8.73 -15.75
N PHE A 41 -6.85 7.85 -16.75
CA PHE A 41 -5.99 8.00 -17.93
C PHE A 41 -6.80 8.43 -19.15
N VAL A 42 -6.84 9.74 -19.39
CA VAL A 42 -7.64 10.34 -20.47
C VAL A 42 -6.71 11.07 -21.44
N ALA A 43 -6.76 10.69 -22.71
CA ALA A 43 -5.98 11.31 -23.80
C ALA A 43 -4.48 11.43 -23.50
N GLY A 44 -3.90 10.43 -22.82
CA GLY A 44 -2.48 10.40 -22.45
C GLY A 44 -2.12 11.23 -21.22
N ASN A 45 -3.09 11.88 -20.57
CA ASN A 45 -2.91 12.64 -19.34
C ASN A 45 -3.48 11.88 -18.13
N VAL A 46 -3.03 12.27 -16.95
CA VAL A 46 -3.51 11.76 -15.66
C VAL A 46 -4.51 12.75 -15.06
N TYR A 47 -5.70 12.26 -14.73
CA TYR A 47 -6.73 12.98 -14.00
C TYR A 47 -6.88 12.33 -12.62
N PHE A 48 -6.78 13.15 -11.56
CA PHE A 48 -6.89 12.66 -10.20
C PHE A 48 -8.35 12.66 -9.76
N THR A 49 -8.71 11.73 -8.86
CA THR A 49 -10.11 11.43 -8.55
C THR A 49 -10.85 12.58 -7.87
N ASP A 50 -10.16 13.35 -7.02
CA ASP A 50 -10.76 14.46 -6.28
C ASP A 50 -9.84 15.68 -6.18
N ALA A 51 -10.40 16.80 -5.68
CA ALA A 51 -9.68 18.07 -5.54
C ALA A 51 -8.51 17.99 -4.56
N ASP A 52 -8.65 17.22 -3.48
CA ASP A 52 -7.61 17.04 -2.46
C ASP A 52 -6.35 16.37 -3.06
N CYS A 53 -6.54 15.47 -4.04
CA CYS A 53 -5.44 14.89 -4.79
C CYS A 53 -4.67 15.94 -5.62
N TYR A 54 -5.34 16.92 -6.23
CA TYR A 54 -4.67 18.00 -6.94
C TYR A 54 -3.90 18.93 -5.97
N ALA A 55 -4.48 19.24 -4.81
CA ALA A 55 -3.79 19.97 -3.75
C ALA A 55 -2.53 19.24 -3.28
N ARG A 56 -2.63 17.91 -3.09
CA ARG A 56 -1.48 17.05 -2.78
C ARG A 56 -0.41 17.12 -3.86
N MET A 57 -0.77 16.93 -5.12
CA MET A 57 0.21 16.89 -6.21
C MET A 57 0.90 18.24 -6.41
N THR A 58 0.23 19.33 -6.07
CA THR A 58 0.85 20.66 -6.00
C THR A 58 1.90 20.72 -4.90
N ARG A 59 1.60 20.18 -3.69
CA ARG A 59 2.59 20.05 -2.60
C ARG A 59 3.78 19.17 -3.00
N VAL A 60 3.56 18.07 -3.71
CA VAL A 60 4.65 17.20 -4.24
C VAL A 60 5.58 17.99 -5.18
N ARG A 61 5.02 18.81 -6.08
CA ARG A 61 5.82 19.66 -6.97
C ARG A 61 6.60 20.72 -6.19
N MET A 62 6.05 21.27 -5.10
CA MET A 62 6.80 22.16 -4.21
C MET A 62 7.98 21.43 -3.54
N CYS A 63 7.79 20.18 -3.10
CA CYS A 63 8.86 19.35 -2.56
C CYS A 63 9.93 19.00 -3.61
N GLU A 64 9.56 18.86 -4.89
CA GLU A 64 10.54 18.70 -5.97
C GLU A 64 11.39 19.97 -6.14
N GLN A 65 10.76 21.15 -6.10
CA GLN A 65 11.46 22.44 -6.24
C GLN A 65 12.35 22.75 -5.03
N HIS A 66 11.93 22.37 -3.83
CA HIS A 66 12.64 22.62 -2.57
C HIS A 66 12.76 21.33 -1.73
N PRO A 67 13.62 20.37 -2.13
CA PRO A 67 13.75 19.09 -1.45
C PRO A 67 14.22 19.23 0.01
N GLY A 68 13.73 18.37 0.89
CA GLY A 68 14.12 18.31 2.30
C GLY A 68 13.33 19.24 3.24
N LEU A 69 12.44 20.08 2.70
CA LEU A 69 11.57 20.94 3.50
C LEU A 69 10.18 20.33 3.69
N ILE A 70 9.61 20.54 4.88
CA ILE A 70 8.21 20.22 5.17
C ILE A 70 7.38 21.42 4.73
N VAL A 71 6.43 21.20 3.81
CA VAL A 71 5.48 22.25 3.40
C VAL A 71 4.49 22.48 4.53
N ARG A 72 4.73 23.51 5.33
CA ARG A 72 3.89 23.90 6.47
C ARG A 72 2.86 24.98 6.14
N HIS A 73 3.10 25.75 5.09
CA HIS A 73 2.20 26.80 4.63
C HIS A 73 2.35 26.97 3.11
N HIS A 74 1.28 27.34 2.43
CA HIS A 74 1.32 27.71 1.02
C HIS A 74 0.24 28.73 0.66
N ASP A 75 0.54 29.55 -0.35
CA ASP A 75 -0.32 30.68 -0.73
C ASP A 75 -1.24 30.37 -1.92
N PHE A 76 -1.13 29.18 -2.53
CA PHE A 76 -1.91 28.83 -3.73
C PHE A 76 -3.40 28.54 -3.45
N GLU A 77 -3.75 28.25 -2.21
CA GLU A 77 -5.13 28.07 -1.75
C GLU A 77 -5.49 29.18 -0.76
N ASN A 78 -6.78 29.52 -0.68
CA ASN A 78 -7.29 30.49 0.31
C ASN A 78 -6.63 31.88 0.20
N TYR A 79 -6.47 32.39 -1.02
CA TYR A 79 -5.98 33.76 -1.25
C TYR A 79 -6.91 34.79 -0.56
N PRO A 80 -6.37 35.83 0.11
CA PRO A 80 -4.95 36.21 0.22
C PRO A 80 -4.21 35.60 1.42
N HIS A 81 -4.87 34.79 2.24
CA HIS A 81 -4.33 34.35 3.53
C HIS A 81 -3.47 33.09 3.46
N GLY A 82 -3.55 32.33 2.37
CA GLY A 82 -2.88 31.04 2.26
C GLY A 82 -3.54 29.98 3.14
N THR A 83 -2.94 28.79 3.16
CA THR A 83 -3.40 27.65 3.97
C THR A 83 -2.23 26.97 4.65
N THR A 84 -2.46 26.55 5.90
CA THR A 84 -1.57 25.67 6.66
C THR A 84 -2.15 24.25 6.59
N PRO A 85 -1.67 23.41 5.65
CA PRO A 85 -2.26 22.09 5.44
C PRO A 85 -2.02 21.18 6.66
N HIS A 86 -3.04 20.41 7.04
CA HIS A 86 -2.94 19.32 8.04
C HIS A 86 -2.25 18.06 7.47
N THR A 87 -1.79 18.18 6.24
CA THR A 87 -1.50 17.13 5.31
C THR A 87 0.02 16.89 5.41
N THR A 88 0.42 15.64 5.63
CA THR A 88 1.79 15.33 6.11
C THR A 88 2.77 15.03 4.98
N ALA A 89 4.06 15.29 5.25
CA ALA A 89 5.18 15.13 4.32
C ALA A 89 5.51 13.69 3.84
N PRO A 90 5.32 12.61 4.64
CA PRO A 90 5.81 11.29 4.25
C PRO A 90 5.27 10.81 2.89
N LEU A 91 3.97 10.99 2.62
CA LEU A 91 3.40 10.60 1.34
C LEU A 91 3.94 11.45 0.19
N ASP A 92 4.17 12.75 0.43
CA ASP A 92 4.69 13.66 -0.60
C ASP A 92 6.06 13.18 -1.10
N TYR A 93 6.93 12.79 -0.17
CA TYR A 93 8.26 12.26 -0.50
C TYR A 93 8.23 10.84 -1.07
N LEU A 94 7.25 10.00 -0.69
CA LEU A 94 7.06 8.70 -1.34
C LEU A 94 6.67 8.87 -2.82
N ILE A 95 5.75 9.80 -3.12
CA ILE A 95 5.36 10.12 -4.50
C ILE A 95 6.56 10.68 -5.27
N LEU A 96 7.31 11.63 -4.68
CA LEU A 96 8.50 12.21 -5.31
C LEU A 96 9.58 11.15 -5.57
N THR A 97 9.80 10.23 -4.63
CA THR A 97 10.77 9.13 -4.81
C THR A 97 10.33 8.21 -5.94
N LEU A 98 9.04 7.84 -5.97
CA LEU A 98 8.48 7.03 -7.06
C LEU A 98 8.61 7.75 -8.41
N SER A 99 8.39 9.07 -8.45
CA SER A 99 8.53 9.83 -9.69
C SER A 99 9.96 9.80 -10.22
N ILE A 100 10.97 9.93 -9.35
CA ILE A 100 12.38 9.82 -9.74
C ILE A 100 12.68 8.46 -10.40
N LEU A 101 12.12 7.37 -9.86
CA LEU A 101 12.28 6.03 -10.44
C LEU A 101 11.56 5.89 -11.79
N LEU A 102 10.49 6.65 -12.03
CA LEU A 102 9.70 6.63 -13.26
C LEU A 102 10.21 7.58 -14.36
N LYS A 103 11.06 8.56 -14.02
CA LYS A 103 11.65 9.53 -14.97
C LYS A 103 12.25 8.89 -16.24
N PRO A 104 12.93 7.73 -16.21
CA PRO A 104 13.48 7.11 -17.42
C PRO A 104 12.42 6.59 -18.40
N PHE A 105 11.18 6.39 -17.94
CA PHE A 105 10.13 5.70 -18.72
C PHE A 105 9.03 6.64 -19.22
N THR A 106 8.92 7.85 -18.67
CA THR A 106 7.85 8.79 -19.03
C THR A 106 8.26 10.25 -18.80
N ALA A 107 7.74 11.15 -19.64
CA ALA A 107 7.86 12.60 -19.45
C ALA A 107 6.96 13.12 -18.30
N HIS A 108 5.91 12.38 -17.94
CA HIS A 108 4.91 12.76 -16.93
C HIS A 108 5.10 11.98 -15.61
N ALA A 109 6.36 11.85 -15.17
CA ALA A 109 6.73 10.94 -14.09
C ALA A 109 6.06 11.26 -12.75
N ILE A 110 5.87 12.54 -12.42
CA ILE A 110 5.20 12.96 -11.18
C ILE A 110 3.73 12.60 -11.19
N ASP A 111 3.04 12.87 -12.30
CA ASP A 111 1.61 12.59 -12.40
C ASP A 111 1.35 11.09 -12.40
N LEU A 112 2.18 10.32 -13.11
CA LEU A 112 2.14 8.86 -13.09
C LEU A 112 2.43 8.30 -11.69
N ALA A 113 3.43 8.84 -10.98
CA ALA A 113 3.71 8.44 -9.60
C ALA A 113 2.51 8.72 -8.68
N GLY A 114 1.87 9.88 -8.83
CA GLY A 114 0.64 10.22 -8.09
C GLY A 114 -0.50 9.25 -8.38
N ALA A 115 -0.69 8.84 -9.63
CA ALA A 115 -1.73 7.89 -9.98
C ALA A 115 -1.49 6.50 -9.36
N LEU A 116 -0.23 6.05 -9.36
CA LEU A 116 0.14 4.69 -8.98
C LEU A 116 0.41 4.48 -7.49
N ILE A 117 0.74 5.53 -6.73
CA ILE A 117 1.22 5.37 -5.35
C ILE A 117 0.22 4.60 -4.47
N SER A 118 -1.06 4.92 -4.58
CA SER A 118 -2.11 4.34 -3.73
C SER A 118 -2.37 2.86 -4.01
N PRO A 119 -2.55 2.42 -5.28
CA PRO A 119 -2.61 1.00 -5.62
C PRO A 119 -1.34 0.22 -5.21
N LEU A 120 -0.15 0.84 -5.33
CA LEU A 120 1.11 0.22 -4.91
C LEU A 120 1.17 0.02 -3.39
N LEU A 121 0.75 1.00 -2.60
CA LEU A 121 0.65 0.87 -1.14
C LEU A 121 -0.37 -0.20 -0.74
N ALA A 122 -1.49 -0.33 -1.46
CA ALA A 122 -2.44 -1.42 -1.25
C ALA A 122 -1.87 -2.80 -1.58
N LEU A 123 -1.08 -2.91 -2.66
CA LEU A 123 -0.36 -4.16 -2.98
C LEU A 123 0.63 -4.54 -1.87
N LEU A 124 1.42 -3.58 -1.40
CA LEU A 124 2.35 -3.78 -0.29
C LEU A 124 1.61 -4.24 0.98
N GLY A 125 0.47 -3.62 1.30
CA GLY A 125 -0.38 -4.03 2.41
C GLY A 125 -0.94 -5.44 2.24
N GLY A 126 -1.38 -5.80 1.03
CA GLY A 126 -1.86 -7.15 0.70
C GLY A 126 -0.78 -8.21 0.86
N TRP A 127 0.43 -7.96 0.34
CA TRP A 127 1.58 -8.87 0.50
C TRP A 127 2.00 -9.01 1.95
N PHE A 128 2.01 -7.90 2.70
CA PHE A 128 2.27 -7.91 4.13
C PHE A 128 1.25 -8.80 4.87
N LEU A 129 -0.05 -8.61 4.63
CA LEU A 129 -1.10 -9.42 5.25
C LEU A 129 -1.01 -10.89 4.86
N TRP A 130 -0.69 -11.18 3.59
CA TRP A 130 -0.48 -12.54 3.11
C TRP A 130 0.67 -13.24 3.85
N TRP A 131 1.80 -12.56 4.00
CA TRP A 131 2.96 -13.06 4.71
C TRP A 131 2.67 -13.22 6.21
N TRP A 132 2.10 -12.19 6.83
CA TRP A 132 1.81 -12.16 8.27
C TRP A 132 0.77 -13.22 8.68
N SER A 133 -0.30 -13.38 7.91
CA SER A 133 -1.32 -14.40 8.20
C SER A 133 -0.80 -15.83 8.06
N ARG A 134 0.20 -16.07 7.19
CA ARG A 134 0.92 -17.36 7.13
C ARG A 134 1.77 -17.57 8.38
N LEU A 135 2.47 -16.54 8.83
CA LEU A 135 3.27 -16.58 10.06
C LEU A 135 2.38 -16.93 11.27
N MET A 136 1.18 -16.35 11.33
CA MET A 136 0.19 -16.60 12.39
C MET A 136 -0.62 -17.87 12.25
N LYS A 137 -0.48 -18.61 11.13
CA LYS A 137 -1.22 -19.85 10.83
C LYS A 137 -2.75 -19.69 10.94
N PHE A 138 -3.29 -18.57 10.46
CA PHE A 138 -4.74 -18.33 10.50
C PHE A 138 -5.51 -19.35 9.66
N ARG A 139 -6.57 -19.94 10.25
CA ARG A 139 -7.46 -20.90 9.57
C ARG A 139 -8.18 -20.28 8.38
N TYR A 140 -8.71 -19.05 8.53
CA TYR A 140 -9.51 -18.35 7.52
C TYR A 140 -8.73 -17.22 6.83
N ARG A 141 -7.44 -17.43 6.57
CA ARG A 141 -6.54 -16.47 5.93
C ARG A 141 -7.12 -15.87 4.64
N TRP A 142 -7.68 -16.71 3.77
CA TRP A 142 -8.20 -16.25 2.49
C TRP A 142 -9.44 -15.37 2.62
N ALA A 143 -10.30 -15.59 3.61
CA ALA A 143 -11.44 -14.69 3.86
C ALA A 143 -10.95 -13.28 4.21
N MET A 144 -9.95 -13.17 5.10
CA MET A 144 -9.32 -11.89 5.45
C MET A 144 -8.69 -11.22 4.22
N LEU A 145 -7.92 -11.97 3.42
CA LEU A 145 -7.25 -11.44 2.23
C LEU A 145 -8.24 -10.97 1.15
N ILE A 146 -9.30 -11.72 0.92
CA ILE A 146 -10.36 -11.34 -0.02
C ILE A 146 -11.08 -10.08 0.48
N LEU A 147 -11.46 -10.04 1.76
CA LEU A 147 -12.09 -8.85 2.34
C LEU A 147 -11.20 -7.61 2.19
N TYR A 148 -9.91 -7.72 2.47
CA TYR A 148 -8.96 -6.63 2.22
C TYR A 148 -8.93 -6.23 0.73
N ALA A 149 -8.89 -7.22 -0.16
CA ALA A 149 -8.75 -7.03 -1.59
C ALA A 149 -10.00 -6.50 -2.30
N ILE A 150 -11.21 -6.62 -1.75
CA ILE A 150 -12.43 -6.16 -2.45
C ILE A 150 -13.32 -5.21 -1.63
N SER A 151 -12.99 -4.98 -0.35
CA SER A 151 -13.80 -4.10 0.50
C SER A 151 -13.88 -2.68 -0.08
N PRO A 152 -15.09 -2.17 -0.38
CA PRO A 152 -15.25 -0.87 -1.04
C PRO A 152 -14.57 0.29 -0.32
N ILE A 153 -14.59 0.31 1.02
CA ILE A 153 -13.95 1.37 1.80
C ILE A 153 -12.42 1.37 1.65
N LEU A 154 -11.81 0.18 1.56
CA LEU A 154 -10.37 0.06 1.35
C LEU A 154 -9.99 0.31 -0.11
N VAL A 155 -10.85 -0.11 -1.05
CA VAL A 155 -10.69 0.20 -2.48
C VAL A 155 -10.67 1.70 -2.67
N HIS A 156 -11.69 2.41 -2.17
CA HIS A 156 -11.81 3.85 -2.32
C HIS A 156 -10.60 4.60 -1.74
N GLY A 157 -10.18 4.27 -0.51
CA GLY A 157 -9.01 4.90 0.12
C GLY A 157 -7.65 4.58 -0.55
N THR A 158 -7.62 3.65 -1.52
CA THR A 158 -6.40 3.24 -2.24
C THR A 158 -6.57 3.17 -3.75
N GLU A 159 -7.60 3.80 -4.30
CA GLU A 159 -7.93 3.74 -5.72
C GLU A 159 -6.85 4.39 -6.59
N LEU A 160 -6.77 3.93 -7.84
CA LEU A 160 -5.92 4.53 -8.86
C LEU A 160 -6.30 6.00 -9.05
N GLY A 161 -5.31 6.88 -9.14
CA GLY A 161 -5.57 8.32 -9.31
C GLY A 161 -5.92 9.05 -8.01
N ARG A 162 -5.85 8.40 -6.84
CA ARG A 162 -6.10 9.02 -5.53
C ARG A 162 -4.85 9.08 -4.65
N PRO A 163 -3.85 9.95 -4.91
CA PRO A 163 -2.65 10.11 -4.09
C PRO A 163 -2.91 10.74 -2.71
N ASP A 164 -3.88 10.28 -1.95
CA ASP A 164 -4.17 10.84 -0.63
C ASP A 164 -3.53 10.05 0.53
N HIS A 165 -3.30 10.73 1.66
CA HIS A 165 -2.66 10.20 2.87
C HIS A 165 -3.40 9.01 3.47
N GLN A 166 -4.69 8.84 3.16
CA GLN A 166 -5.49 7.68 3.56
C GLN A 166 -4.80 6.36 3.17
N SER A 167 -4.21 6.25 1.98
CA SER A 167 -3.54 5.04 1.51
C SER A 167 -2.36 4.63 2.40
N LEU A 168 -1.51 5.59 2.76
CA LEU A 168 -0.37 5.39 3.66
C LEU A 168 -0.85 5.09 5.08
N SER A 169 -1.85 5.81 5.58
CA SER A 169 -2.43 5.58 6.91
C SER A 169 -3.01 4.17 7.04
N ILE A 170 -3.75 3.69 6.04
CA ILE A 170 -4.29 2.33 6.00
C ILE A 170 -3.16 1.30 6.12
N LEU A 171 -2.07 1.47 5.35
CA LEU A 171 -0.93 0.57 5.41
C LEU A 171 -0.27 0.57 6.80
N LEU A 172 0.06 1.74 7.33
CA LEU A 172 0.76 1.88 8.62
C LEU A 172 -0.07 1.38 9.79
N VAL A 173 -1.36 1.71 9.83
CA VAL A 173 -2.29 1.24 10.87
C VAL A 173 -2.48 -0.28 10.78
N THR A 174 -2.57 -0.84 9.57
CA THR A 174 -2.64 -2.30 9.38
C THR A 174 -1.39 -2.98 9.95
N ILE A 175 -0.20 -2.46 9.65
CA ILE A 175 1.07 -2.97 10.19
C ILE A 175 1.09 -2.87 11.72
N ALA A 176 0.67 -1.72 12.28
CA ALA A 176 0.65 -1.51 13.73
C ALA A 176 -0.29 -2.51 14.44
N ILE A 177 -1.50 -2.70 13.92
CA ILE A 177 -2.46 -3.68 14.48
C ILE A 177 -1.88 -5.10 14.41
N CYS A 178 -1.27 -5.48 13.27
CA CYS A 178 -0.68 -6.81 13.11
C CYS A 178 0.52 -7.02 14.04
N ALA A 179 1.34 -5.98 14.26
CA ALA A 179 2.45 -6.01 15.20
C ALA A 179 1.96 -6.20 16.65
N GLU A 180 0.96 -5.43 17.07
CA GLU A 180 0.34 -5.57 18.40
C GLU A 180 -0.27 -6.96 18.60
N TRP A 181 -1.01 -7.47 17.61
CA TRP A 181 -1.55 -8.83 17.65
C TRP A 181 -0.45 -9.88 17.84
N THR A 182 0.68 -9.69 17.14
CA THR A 182 1.85 -10.57 17.23
C THR A 182 2.44 -10.58 18.63
N LEU A 183 2.60 -9.39 19.22
CA LEU A 183 3.14 -9.22 20.57
C LEU A 183 2.24 -9.89 21.62
N GLN A 184 0.93 -9.66 21.55
CA GLN A 184 -0.03 -10.26 22.48
C GLN A 184 -0.07 -11.79 22.35
N SER A 185 -0.09 -12.31 21.12
CA SER A 185 -0.07 -13.76 20.86
C SER A 185 1.21 -14.44 21.36
N GLY A 186 2.35 -13.72 21.34
CA GLY A 186 3.61 -14.19 21.92
C GLY A 186 3.63 -14.14 23.45
N SER A 187 3.05 -13.08 24.03
CA SER A 187 2.96 -12.90 25.49
C SER A 187 2.05 -13.95 26.14
N SER A 188 0.90 -14.26 25.55
CA SER A 188 -0.03 -15.29 26.05
C SER A 188 0.51 -16.71 26.04
N ARG A 189 1.59 -17.00 25.29
CA ARG A 189 2.27 -18.32 25.33
C ARG A 189 3.25 -18.48 26.49
N LYS A 190 3.63 -17.39 27.17
CA LYS A 190 4.61 -17.38 28.26
C LYS A 190 4.10 -17.71 29.68
N PRO A 191 2.81 -17.55 30.08
CA PRO A 191 2.39 -17.78 31.46
C PRO A 191 2.30 -19.26 31.85
N ASP A 192 2.01 -20.16 30.90
CA ASP A 192 1.75 -21.57 31.23
C ASP A 192 3.03 -22.37 31.53
N ALA A 193 4.18 -21.96 30.98
CA ALA A 193 5.46 -22.63 31.26
C ALA A 193 5.94 -22.47 32.72
N ILE A 194 5.45 -21.45 33.45
CA ILE A 194 5.82 -21.21 34.85
C ILE A 194 4.85 -21.90 35.83
N ARG A 195 3.67 -22.30 35.35
CA ARG A 195 2.64 -22.94 36.19
C ARG A 195 2.76 -24.46 36.26
N ASP A 196 3.35 -25.09 35.24
CA ASP A 196 3.58 -26.55 35.20
C ASP A 196 4.91 -26.99 35.85
N SER A 197 5.66 -26.07 36.48
CA SER A 197 6.93 -26.34 37.16
C SER A 197 6.89 -26.20 38.69
N ARG A 198 5.68 -26.17 39.29
CA ARG A 198 5.48 -26.17 40.75
C ARG A 198 4.64 -27.33 41.22
#